data_AF-A0A530M2J9-F1
#
_entry.id   AF-A0A530M2J9-F1
#
_cell.length_a   1.000
_cell.length_b   1.000
_cell.length_c   1.000
_cell.angle_alpha   90.00
_cell.angle_beta   90.00
_cell.angle_gamma   90.00
#
_symmetry.space_group_name_H-M   'P 1'
#
loop_
_entity.id
_entity.type
_entity.pdbx_description
1 polymer ?
#
loop_
_entity_poly.entity_id
_entity_poly.type
_entity_poly.pdbx_seq_one_letter_code
_entity_poly.pdbx_strand_id
1 'polypeptide(L)'
;IPALLSGKADLLVADMTPTLARGMKVAFTKPYMYTGSTVFTKAGTAFKSTEDCKAKGTKIAVLLGATGEKEAKAAFPDADIKSYKGGGPLLLDAVNNGQADCGVNDVSAVKGQSTAYPAGSFIIMPDMLSKEPLAFATRYDEQDLLTWMNLFLDQVSLDGRLQKNLDYWVNSDAWKKDH
;
A
#
# COMPACT_ATOMS: atom_id res chain seq x y z
N ILE A 1 -10.85 -6.95 6.80
CA ILE A 1 -11.89 -6.73 7.84
C ILE A 1 -12.97 -7.81 7.85
N PRO A 2 -13.65 -8.17 6.73
CA PRO A 2 -14.71 -9.18 6.77
C PRO A 2 -14.28 -10.54 7.35
N ALA A 3 -13.04 -10.97 7.09
CA ALA A 3 -12.48 -12.18 7.68
C ALA A 3 -12.41 -12.13 9.22
N LEU A 4 -12.06 -10.97 9.81
CA LEU A 4 -12.10 -10.77 11.27
C LEU A 4 -13.53 -10.85 11.79
N LEU A 5 -14.44 -10.09 11.19
CA LEU A 5 -15.83 -9.98 11.66
C LEU A 5 -16.61 -11.30 11.52
N SER A 6 -16.19 -12.18 10.61
CA SER A 6 -16.78 -13.52 10.43
C SER A 6 -16.09 -14.60 11.25
N GLY A 7 -15.07 -14.26 12.04
CA GLY A 7 -14.29 -15.23 12.82
C GLY A 7 -13.40 -16.17 11.98
N LYS A 8 -13.23 -15.90 10.67
CA LYS A 8 -12.37 -16.69 9.79
C LYS A 8 -10.88 -16.38 9.97
N ALA A 9 -10.57 -15.25 10.60
CA ALA A 9 -9.22 -14.84 10.95
C ALA A 9 -9.26 -14.16 12.32
N ASP A 10 -8.21 -14.34 13.11
CA ASP A 10 -8.03 -13.67 14.41
C ASP A 10 -7.22 -12.38 14.29
N LEU A 11 -6.38 -12.31 13.26
CA LEU A 11 -5.47 -11.21 13.00
C LEU A 11 -5.40 -10.89 11.51
N LEU A 12 -5.32 -9.59 11.18
CA LEU A 12 -4.91 -9.10 9.86
C LEU A 12 -3.52 -8.46 9.94
N VAL A 13 -2.57 -9.09 9.25
CA VAL A 13 -1.26 -8.52 8.90
C VAL A 13 -1.18 -8.43 7.38
N ALA A 14 -1.98 -7.52 6.83
CA ALA A 14 -2.16 -7.35 5.38
C ALA A 14 -2.19 -5.86 5.09
N ASP A 15 -1.02 -5.21 5.20
CA ASP A 15 -0.75 -3.85 4.74
C ASP A 15 -1.89 -2.84 4.96
N MET A 16 -2.51 -2.92 6.15
CA MET A 16 -3.76 -2.23 6.42
C MET A 16 -3.52 -0.88 7.08
N THR A 17 -3.85 0.20 6.37
CA THR A 17 -3.88 1.55 6.97
C THR A 17 -5.01 1.70 7.98
N PRO A 18 -4.74 2.05 9.25
CA PRO A 18 -5.75 2.52 10.19
C PRO A 18 -6.39 3.82 9.69
N THR A 19 -7.68 3.77 9.41
CA THR A 19 -8.50 4.96 9.12
C THR A 19 -9.61 5.05 10.15
N LEU A 20 -10.18 6.24 10.38
CA LEU A 20 -11.30 6.40 11.30
C LEU A 20 -12.47 5.45 10.96
N ALA A 21 -12.79 5.29 9.67
CA ALA A 21 -13.86 4.40 9.24
C ALA A 21 -13.55 2.92 9.53
N ARG A 22 -12.30 2.48 9.32
CA ARG A 22 -11.87 1.11 9.65
C ARG A 22 -11.80 0.89 11.16
N GLY A 23 -11.32 1.90 11.89
CA GLY A 23 -11.22 1.95 13.34
C GLY A 23 -12.54 2.18 14.08
N MET A 24 -13.68 2.14 13.36
CA MET A 24 -15.03 1.94 13.92
C MET A 24 -15.52 0.48 13.79
N LYS A 25 -14.74 -0.39 13.13
CA LYS A 25 -15.10 -1.79 12.83
C LYS A 25 -14.17 -2.80 13.48
N VAL A 26 -12.90 -2.47 13.64
CA VAL A 26 -11.85 -3.35 14.17
C VAL A 26 -10.88 -2.55 15.04
N ALA A 27 -10.17 -3.23 15.93
CA ALA A 27 -9.10 -2.65 16.72
C ALA A 27 -7.78 -2.74 15.97
N PHE A 28 -6.96 -1.68 16.05
CA PHE A 28 -5.63 -1.62 15.44
C PHE A 28 -4.55 -1.57 16.51
N THR A 29 -3.42 -2.22 16.25
CA THR A 29 -2.18 -2.03 17.03
C THR A 29 -1.63 -0.62 16.81
N LYS A 30 -0.58 -0.27 17.57
CA LYS A 30 0.33 0.79 17.13
C LYS A 30 0.90 0.49 15.74
N PRO A 31 1.25 1.51 14.95
CA PRO A 31 1.86 1.29 13.65
C PRO A 31 3.21 0.57 13.79
N TYR A 32 3.50 -0.39 12.91
CA TYR A 32 4.83 -1.02 12.81
C TYR A 32 5.72 -0.32 11.78
N MET A 33 5.14 0.44 10.85
CA MET A 33 5.86 1.31 9.92
C MET A 33 4.96 2.44 9.41
N TYR A 34 5.57 3.40 8.72
CA TYR A 34 4.88 4.44 7.97
C TYR A 34 5.24 4.33 6.49
N THR A 35 4.26 4.58 5.65
CA THR A 35 4.30 4.50 4.19
C THR A 35 3.48 5.64 3.60
N GLY A 36 3.06 5.55 2.35
CA GLY A 36 2.11 6.46 1.73
C GLY A 36 1.79 6.02 0.31
N SER A 37 0.70 6.54 -0.24
CA SER A 37 0.40 6.33 -1.65
C SER A 37 1.39 7.12 -2.51
N THR A 38 1.95 6.44 -3.51
CA THR A 38 2.74 7.05 -4.57
C THR A 38 1.99 6.94 -5.90
N VAL A 39 2.38 7.80 -6.83
CA VAL A 39 2.01 7.68 -8.24
C VAL A 39 3.07 6.87 -8.95
N PHE A 40 2.68 6.01 -9.88
CA PHE A 40 3.62 5.35 -10.77
C PHE A 40 3.06 5.31 -12.20
N THR A 41 3.95 5.16 -13.17
CA THR A 41 3.61 5.03 -14.59
C THR A 41 4.58 4.08 -15.29
N LYS A 42 4.25 3.65 -16.50
CA LYS A 42 5.16 2.88 -17.35
C LYS A 42 6.34 3.77 -17.77
N ALA A 43 7.55 3.23 -17.73
CA ALA A 43 8.71 3.95 -18.21
C ALA A 43 8.63 4.22 -19.72
N GLY A 44 9.32 5.26 -20.17
CA GLY A 44 9.32 5.67 -21.59
C GLY A 44 8.07 6.42 -22.06
N THR A 45 7.05 6.62 -21.21
CA THR A 45 5.87 7.44 -21.52
C THR A 45 6.14 8.94 -21.33
N ALA A 46 5.18 9.79 -21.69
CA ALA A 46 5.24 11.23 -21.44
C ALA A 46 5.08 11.62 -19.96
N PHE A 47 4.57 10.72 -19.11
CA PHE A 47 4.36 10.97 -17.69
C PHE A 47 5.68 10.81 -16.93
N LYS A 48 6.24 11.91 -16.43
CA LYS A 48 7.53 11.95 -15.71
C LYS A 48 7.41 12.46 -14.29
N SER A 49 6.25 13.02 -13.94
CA SER A 49 5.95 13.60 -12.65
C SER A 49 4.52 13.30 -12.23
N THR A 50 4.23 13.47 -10.94
CA THR A 50 2.86 13.46 -10.42
C THR A 50 1.97 14.50 -11.10
N GLU A 51 2.54 15.65 -11.49
CA GLU A 51 1.79 16.73 -12.15
C GLU A 51 1.29 16.33 -13.54
N ASP A 52 2.09 15.58 -14.31
CA ASP A 52 1.67 15.10 -15.63
C ASP A 52 0.42 14.23 -15.55
N CYS A 53 0.25 13.46 -14.46
CA CYS A 53 -0.91 12.61 -14.23
C CYS A 53 -2.19 13.40 -13.86
N LYS A 54 -2.11 14.71 -13.61
CA LYS A 54 -3.28 15.57 -13.36
C LYS A 54 -3.98 16.04 -14.63
N ALA A 55 -3.41 15.79 -15.82
CA ALA A 55 -4.02 16.18 -17.07
C ALA A 55 -5.44 15.59 -17.20
N LYS A 56 -6.37 16.40 -17.71
CA LYS A 56 -7.76 16.00 -17.87
C LYS A 56 -7.88 14.73 -18.72
N GLY A 57 -8.64 13.76 -18.24
CA GLY A 57 -8.85 12.48 -18.92
C GLY A 57 -7.69 11.48 -18.80
N THR A 58 -6.67 11.77 -17.99
CA THR A 58 -5.65 10.79 -17.62
C THR A 58 -6.32 9.59 -16.95
N LYS A 59 -6.03 8.36 -17.40
CA LYS A 59 -6.58 7.15 -16.79
C LYS A 59 -5.72 6.74 -15.61
N ILE A 60 -6.28 6.72 -14.41
CA ILE A 60 -5.55 6.35 -13.19
C ILE A 60 -6.11 5.07 -12.60
N ALA A 61 -5.26 4.05 -12.48
CA ALA A 61 -5.60 2.78 -11.86
C ALA A 61 -5.43 2.85 -10.32
N VAL A 62 -6.47 2.44 -9.59
CA VAL A 62 -6.46 2.34 -8.11
C VAL A 62 -7.08 1.03 -7.64
N LEU A 63 -6.74 0.57 -6.43
CA LEU A 63 -7.40 -0.58 -5.82
C LEU A 63 -8.71 -0.17 -5.15
N LEU A 64 -9.79 -0.89 -5.47
CA LEU A 64 -11.10 -0.67 -4.89
C LEU A 64 -11.07 -0.87 -3.36
N GLY A 65 -11.44 0.16 -2.61
CA GLY A 65 -11.49 0.14 -1.14
C GLY A 65 -10.13 0.35 -0.43
N ALA A 66 -9.06 0.57 -1.19
CA ALA A 66 -7.78 1.04 -0.65
C ALA A 66 -7.83 2.54 -0.35
N THR A 67 -6.89 3.02 0.48
CA THR A 67 -6.74 4.45 0.78
C THR A 67 -6.37 5.26 -0.46
N GLY A 68 -5.51 4.68 -1.32
CA GLY A 68 -5.12 5.23 -2.63
C GLY A 68 -6.27 5.60 -3.55
N GLU A 69 -7.43 4.93 -3.47
CA GLU A 69 -8.62 5.31 -4.25
C GLU A 69 -9.15 6.69 -3.85
N LYS A 70 -9.22 6.97 -2.55
CA LYS A 70 -9.69 8.27 -2.05
C LYS A 70 -8.66 9.36 -2.32
N GLU A 71 -7.38 9.04 -2.12
CA GLU A 71 -6.28 9.97 -2.34
C GLU A 71 -6.14 10.35 -3.81
N ALA A 72 -6.27 9.39 -4.72
CA ALA A 72 -6.28 9.67 -6.16
C ALA A 72 -7.45 10.58 -6.55
N LYS A 73 -8.66 10.32 -6.07
CA LYS A 73 -9.83 11.18 -6.34
C LYS A 73 -9.63 12.62 -5.86
N ALA A 74 -8.92 12.81 -4.74
CA ALA A 74 -8.62 14.13 -4.21
C ALA A 74 -7.49 14.83 -4.98
N ALA A 75 -6.44 14.09 -5.37
CA ALA A 75 -5.26 14.63 -6.03
C ALA A 75 -5.45 14.87 -7.55
N PHE A 76 -6.34 14.09 -8.20
CA PHE A 76 -6.56 14.10 -9.65
C PHE A 76 -8.07 14.23 -9.96
N PRO A 77 -8.72 15.35 -9.61
CA PRO A 77 -10.17 15.51 -9.77
C PRO A 77 -10.65 15.46 -11.23
N ASP A 78 -9.78 15.76 -12.19
CA ASP A 78 -10.07 15.78 -13.63
C ASP A 78 -9.65 14.48 -14.37
N ALA A 79 -9.14 13.49 -13.63
CA ALA A 79 -8.69 12.22 -14.18
C ALA A 79 -9.81 11.16 -14.22
N ASP A 80 -9.70 10.22 -15.14
CA ASP A 80 -10.56 9.05 -15.24
C ASP A 80 -10.07 7.97 -14.26
N ILE A 81 -10.54 8.05 -13.01
CA ILE A 81 -10.16 7.09 -11.96
C ILE A 81 -10.86 5.74 -12.19
N LYS A 82 -10.08 4.69 -12.45
CA LYS A 82 -10.56 3.32 -12.61
C LYS A 82 -10.17 2.45 -11.42
N SER A 83 -11.18 1.97 -10.69
CA SER A 83 -11.00 1.09 -9.54
C SER A 83 -10.95 -0.38 -9.95
N TYR A 84 -9.92 -1.09 -9.51
CA TYR A 84 -9.71 -2.51 -9.76
C TYR A 84 -9.97 -3.33 -8.50
N LYS A 85 -10.67 -4.46 -8.66
CA LYS A 85 -10.90 -5.43 -7.58
C LYS A 85 -9.83 -6.52 -7.66
N GLY A 86 -9.03 -6.66 -6.60
CA GLY A 86 -7.96 -7.66 -6.50
C GLY A 86 -6.76 -7.11 -5.73
N GLY A 87 -5.55 -7.46 -6.16
CA GLY A 87 -4.29 -7.02 -5.52
C GLY A 87 -3.49 -6.04 -6.37
N GLY A 88 -2.45 -5.45 -5.77
CA GLY A 88 -1.60 -4.44 -6.40
C GLY A 88 -0.97 -4.81 -7.75
N PRO A 89 -0.59 -6.08 -8.04
CA PRO A 89 -0.08 -6.45 -9.36
C PRO A 89 -1.03 -6.12 -10.52
N LEU A 90 -2.35 -6.15 -10.28
CA LEU A 90 -3.33 -5.77 -11.31
C LEU A 90 -3.20 -4.30 -11.73
N LEU A 91 -2.76 -3.41 -10.83
CA LEU A 91 -2.53 -2.01 -11.16
C LEU A 91 -1.27 -1.86 -12.02
N LEU A 92 -0.20 -2.58 -11.67
CA LEU A 92 1.04 -2.61 -12.45
C LEU A 92 0.78 -3.18 -13.85
N ASP A 93 -0.01 -4.24 -13.97
CA ASP A 93 -0.43 -4.79 -15.27
C ASP A 93 -1.26 -3.80 -16.08
N ALA A 94 -2.23 -3.13 -15.45
CA ALA A 94 -3.05 -2.14 -16.12
C ALA A 94 -2.21 -1.00 -16.70
N VAL A 95 -1.22 -0.51 -15.95
CA VAL A 95 -0.29 0.53 -16.40
C VAL A 95 0.68 0.00 -17.45
N ASN A 96 1.27 -1.18 -17.25
CA ASN A 96 2.23 -1.78 -18.18
C ASN A 96 1.61 -2.09 -19.55
N ASN A 97 0.34 -2.50 -19.55
CA ASN A 97 -0.40 -2.84 -20.77
C ASN A 97 -1.11 -1.64 -21.40
N GLY A 98 -0.93 -0.42 -20.86
CA GLY A 98 -1.54 0.80 -21.41
C GLY A 98 -3.06 0.89 -21.20
N GLN A 99 -3.63 0.12 -20.28
CA GLN A 99 -5.03 0.24 -19.88
C GLN A 99 -5.26 1.43 -18.93
N ALA A 100 -4.20 1.86 -18.25
CA ALA A 100 -4.12 3.09 -17.47
C ALA A 100 -2.80 3.80 -17.78
N ASP A 101 -2.80 5.12 -17.66
CA ASP A 101 -1.64 5.97 -17.89
C ASP A 101 -0.76 6.06 -16.64
N CYS A 102 -1.41 6.19 -15.48
CA CYS A 102 -0.77 6.20 -14.16
C CYS A 102 -1.50 5.22 -13.22
N GLY A 103 -0.85 4.86 -12.13
CA GLY A 103 -1.45 4.13 -11.01
C GLY A 103 -1.15 4.84 -9.69
N VAL A 104 -2.06 4.68 -8.72
CA VAL A 104 -1.86 5.16 -7.35
C VAL A 104 -2.03 4.00 -6.38
N ASN A 105 -0.99 3.73 -5.61
CA ASN A 105 -1.00 2.69 -4.59
C ASN A 105 0.11 2.93 -3.55
N ASP A 106 0.10 2.17 -2.46
CA ASP A 106 1.15 2.18 -1.45
C ASP A 106 2.56 2.01 -2.03
N VAL A 107 3.49 2.89 -1.68
CA VAL A 107 4.85 2.90 -2.25
C VAL A 107 5.64 1.62 -1.96
N SER A 108 5.45 1.00 -0.79
CA SER A 108 6.13 -0.25 -0.46
C SER A 108 5.60 -1.41 -1.32
N ALA A 109 4.27 -1.45 -1.54
CA ALA A 109 3.64 -2.42 -2.42
C ALA A 109 4.07 -2.23 -3.88
N VAL A 110 4.08 -1.00 -4.39
CA VAL A 110 4.51 -0.70 -5.77
C VAL A 110 5.97 -1.10 -5.97
N LYS A 111 6.87 -0.72 -5.06
CA LYS A 111 8.29 -1.10 -5.14
C LYS A 111 8.44 -2.61 -5.15
N GLY A 112 7.90 -3.32 -4.17
CA GLY A 112 8.02 -4.77 -4.06
C GLY A 112 7.44 -5.52 -5.25
N GLN A 113 6.25 -5.13 -5.73
CA GLN A 113 5.56 -5.82 -6.83
C GLN A 113 6.17 -5.49 -8.21
N SER A 114 6.70 -4.28 -8.40
CA SER A 114 7.36 -3.89 -9.66
C SER A 114 8.57 -4.76 -9.99
N THR A 115 9.13 -5.45 -8.99
CA THR A 115 10.27 -6.35 -9.15
C THR A 115 9.98 -7.60 -9.97
N ALA A 116 8.71 -7.96 -10.14
CA ALA A 116 8.27 -9.04 -11.02
C ALA A 116 8.35 -8.67 -12.52
N TYR A 117 8.69 -7.42 -12.84
CA TYR A 117 8.81 -6.90 -14.20
C TYR A 117 10.28 -6.59 -14.54
N PRO A 118 10.64 -6.51 -15.84
CA PRO A 118 11.99 -6.10 -16.23
C PRO A 118 12.42 -4.80 -15.55
N ALA A 119 13.68 -4.73 -15.12
CA ALA A 119 14.21 -3.54 -14.46
C ALA A 119 13.99 -2.29 -15.34
N GLY A 120 13.49 -1.22 -14.74
CA GLY A 120 13.16 0.01 -15.46
C GLY A 120 11.82 -0.02 -16.21
N SER A 121 10.93 -1.00 -15.96
CA SER A 121 9.58 -1.03 -16.57
C SER A 121 8.68 0.12 -16.08
N PHE A 122 8.91 0.62 -14.87
CA PHE A 122 8.07 1.63 -14.24
C PHE A 122 8.91 2.82 -13.74
N ILE A 123 8.27 3.99 -13.76
CA ILE A 123 8.71 5.17 -13.02
C ILE A 123 7.80 5.29 -11.80
N ILE A 124 8.38 5.17 -10.61
CA ILE A 124 7.70 5.43 -9.33
C ILE A 124 8.04 6.85 -8.91
N MET A 125 7.03 7.69 -8.72
CA MET A 125 7.24 9.10 -8.41
C MET A 125 7.86 9.24 -7.00
N PRO A 126 8.86 10.14 -6.83
CA PRO A 126 9.55 10.29 -5.55
C PRO A 126 8.65 10.87 -4.46
N ASP A 127 7.67 11.69 -4.86
CA ASP A 127 6.72 12.31 -3.95
C ASP A 127 5.55 11.36 -3.66
N MET A 128 5.18 11.28 -2.38
CA MET A 128 3.98 10.57 -1.94
C MET A 128 2.81 11.56 -1.83
N LEU A 129 1.61 11.08 -2.15
CA LEU A 129 0.35 11.81 -1.96
C LEU A 129 -0.07 11.87 -0.50
N SER A 130 0.46 10.97 0.33
CA SER A 130 0.10 10.83 1.72
C SER A 130 1.24 10.26 2.57
N LYS A 131 1.02 10.30 3.88
CA LYS A 131 1.81 9.53 4.86
C LYS A 131 0.83 8.74 5.72
N GLU A 132 0.92 7.42 5.65
CA GLU A 132 -0.04 6.49 6.24
C GLU A 132 0.66 5.53 7.22
N PRO A 133 0.07 5.25 8.39
CA PRO A 133 0.57 4.17 9.25
C PRO A 133 0.12 2.82 8.70
N LEU A 134 0.98 1.80 8.79
CA LEU A 134 0.55 0.39 8.67
C LEU A 134 0.53 -0.26 10.03
N ALA A 135 -0.57 -0.94 10.35
CA ALA A 135 -0.78 -1.61 11.63
C ALA A 135 -1.45 -2.97 11.45
N PHE A 136 -1.34 -3.80 12.47
CA PHE A 136 -2.11 -5.03 12.52
C PHE A 136 -3.51 -4.76 13.07
N ALA A 137 -4.48 -5.61 12.72
CA ALA A 137 -5.85 -5.45 13.18
C ALA A 137 -6.44 -6.76 13.73
N THR A 138 -7.27 -6.63 14.76
CA THR A 138 -8.07 -7.73 15.33
C THR A 138 -9.50 -7.24 15.64
N ARG A 139 -10.37 -8.13 16.12
CA ARG A 139 -11.74 -7.78 16.53
C ARG A 139 -11.72 -6.94 17.83
N TYR A 140 -12.77 -6.17 18.08
CA TYR A 140 -12.81 -5.33 19.30
C TYR A 140 -12.94 -6.10 20.60
N ASP A 141 -13.54 -7.28 20.55
CA ASP A 141 -13.70 -8.19 21.68
C ASP A 141 -12.41 -8.97 22.01
N GLU A 142 -11.37 -8.85 21.17
CA GLU A 142 -10.08 -9.55 21.33
C GLU A 142 -8.99 -8.64 21.96
N GLN A 143 -9.30 -8.03 23.09
CA GLN A 143 -8.39 -7.07 23.75
C GLN A 143 -7.08 -7.71 24.24
N ASP A 144 -7.13 -8.98 24.66
CA ASP A 144 -5.94 -9.72 25.08
C ASP A 144 -4.97 -9.91 23.91
N LEU A 145 -5.49 -10.28 22.72
CA LEU A 145 -4.69 -10.40 21.50
C LEU A 145 -4.14 -9.03 21.07
N LEU A 146 -4.95 -7.97 21.11
CA LEU A 146 -4.47 -6.61 20.81
C LEU A 146 -3.32 -6.19 21.72
N THR A 147 -3.44 -6.44 23.02
CA THR A 147 -2.42 -6.14 24.03
C THR A 147 -1.15 -6.94 23.76
N TRP A 148 -1.29 -8.24 23.51
CA TRP A 148 -0.15 -9.11 23.18
C TRP A 148 0.58 -8.64 21.91
N MET A 149 -0.13 -8.29 20.85
CA MET A 149 0.48 -7.80 19.62
C MET A 149 1.21 -6.47 19.81
N ASN A 150 0.67 -5.56 20.62
CA ASN A 150 1.37 -4.32 20.95
C ASN A 150 2.65 -4.59 21.75
N LEU A 151 2.63 -5.53 22.71
CA LEU A 151 3.83 -5.95 23.44
C LEU A 151 4.86 -6.61 22.51
N PHE A 152 4.41 -7.45 21.59
CA PHE A 152 5.28 -8.04 20.57
C PHE A 152 5.95 -6.96 19.73
N LEU A 153 5.18 -5.98 19.23
CA LEU A 153 5.71 -4.85 18.47
C LEU A 153 6.72 -4.02 19.28
N ASP A 154 6.50 -3.81 20.58
CA ASP A 154 7.52 -3.19 21.45
C ASP A 154 8.81 -3.99 21.49
N GLN A 155 8.72 -5.29 21.74
CA GLN A 155 9.90 -6.15 21.87
C GLN A 155 10.72 -6.19 20.57
N VAL A 156 10.07 -6.40 19.42
CA VAL A 156 10.78 -6.43 18.13
C VAL A 156 11.35 -5.06 17.74
N SER A 157 10.77 -3.97 18.25
CA SER A 157 11.31 -2.63 18.05
C SER A 157 12.55 -2.41 18.91
N LEU A 158 12.49 -2.76 20.19
CA LEU A 158 13.56 -2.58 21.16
C LEU A 158 14.79 -3.47 20.86
N ASP A 159 14.56 -4.70 20.41
CA ASP A 159 15.65 -5.64 20.09
C ASP A 159 16.19 -5.49 18.64
N GLY A 160 15.65 -4.56 17.86
CA GLY A 160 16.09 -4.22 16.51
C GLY A 160 15.60 -5.18 15.41
N ARG A 161 14.85 -6.24 15.73
CA ARG A 161 14.30 -7.17 14.72
C ARG A 161 13.35 -6.49 13.75
N LEU A 162 12.53 -5.54 14.22
CA LEU A 162 11.62 -4.79 13.36
C LEU A 162 12.39 -4.04 12.28
N GLN A 163 13.41 -3.27 12.67
CA GLN A 163 14.23 -2.51 11.73
C GLN A 163 14.94 -3.46 10.74
N LYS A 164 15.54 -4.54 11.24
CA LYS A 164 16.18 -5.55 10.39
C LYS A 164 15.21 -6.14 9.36
N ASN A 165 13.98 -6.44 9.77
CA ASN A 165 12.97 -6.97 8.87
C ASN A 165 12.53 -5.93 7.83
N LEU A 166 12.32 -4.67 8.24
CA LEU A 166 11.98 -3.59 7.31
C LEU A 166 13.10 -3.36 6.30
N ASP A 167 14.36 -3.37 6.73
CA ASP A 167 15.49 -3.18 5.83
C ASP A 167 15.65 -4.33 4.84
N TYR A 168 15.44 -5.56 5.28
CA TYR A 168 15.55 -6.72 4.43
C TYR A 168 14.38 -6.86 3.46
N TRP A 169 13.13 -6.64 3.89
CA TRP A 169 11.92 -6.90 3.10
C TRP A 169 11.33 -5.68 2.38
N VAL A 170 11.54 -4.47 2.91
CA VAL A 170 10.81 -3.26 2.47
C VAL A 170 11.75 -2.22 1.88
N ASN A 171 12.85 -1.91 2.58
CA ASN A 171 13.76 -0.82 2.19
C ASN A 171 14.88 -1.29 1.25
N SER A 172 14.92 -2.58 0.90
CA SER A 172 15.88 -3.14 -0.04
C SER A 172 15.31 -4.30 -0.86
N ASP A 173 16.06 -4.67 -1.90
CA ASP A 173 15.81 -5.85 -2.73
C ASP A 173 16.67 -7.06 -2.30
N ALA A 174 17.28 -7.02 -1.10
CA ALA A 174 18.23 -8.05 -0.65
C ALA A 174 17.60 -9.45 -0.62
N TRP A 175 16.32 -9.53 -0.27
CA TRP A 175 15.53 -10.75 -0.19
C TRP A 175 15.46 -11.56 -1.49
N LYS A 176 15.63 -10.92 -2.65
CA LYS A 176 15.62 -11.60 -3.97
C LYS A 176 16.80 -12.56 -4.18
N LYS A 177 17.86 -12.44 -3.38
CA LYS A 177 18.99 -13.37 -3.46
C LYS A 177 18.66 -14.71 -2.82
N ASP A 178 17.72 -14.70 -1.88
CA ASP A 178 17.41 -15.84 -1.05
C ASP A 178 16.13 -16.56 -1.51
N HIS A 179 15.30 -15.93 -2.36
CA HIS A 179 13.99 -16.39 -2.86
C HIS A 179 13.81 -16.06 -4.34
#